data_AF-A0A496TUR7-F1
#
_entry.id   AF-A0A496TUR7-F1
#
_cell.length_a   1.000
_cell.length_b   1.000
_cell.length_c   1.000
_cell.angle_alpha   90.00
_cell.angle_beta   90.00
_cell.angle_gamma   90.00
#
_symmetry.space_group_name_H-M   'P 1'
#
loop_
_entity.id
_entity.type
_entity.pdbx_description
1 polymer ?
#
loop_
_entity_poly.entity_id
_entity_poly.type
_entity_poly.pdbx_seq_one_letter_code
_entity_poly.pdbx_strand_id
1 'polypeptide(L)'
;MEDIYDWLKTGRVHLIDGYCPPLYPKIDFDADRMVQIIKETGGNIVRMQPIGYYAYYLTKHFPVHPDLGGRDLLQEMINVCKPEGIKVIPYIPVGHPFLPLDFEEEPYNSWAARNRDGERK
;
A
#
# COMPACT_ATOMS: atom_id res chain seq x y z
N MET A 1 28.07 -13.82 10.04
CA MET A 1 27.17 -13.37 8.96
C MET A 1 26.01 -12.69 9.67
N GLU A 2 25.79 -11.40 9.46
CA GLU A 2 24.62 -10.75 10.05
C GLU A 2 23.35 -11.41 9.51
N ASP A 3 22.41 -11.70 10.41
CA ASP A 3 21.09 -12.20 10.04
C ASP A 3 20.34 -11.09 9.30
N ILE A 4 20.13 -11.27 7.99
CA ILE A 4 19.45 -10.27 7.15
C ILE A 4 18.00 -10.00 7.60
N TYR A 5 17.45 -10.81 8.51
CA TYR A 5 16.13 -10.67 9.10
C TYR A 5 16.13 -10.07 10.51
N ASP A 6 17.28 -9.65 11.04
CA ASP A 6 17.38 -9.13 12.42
C ASP A 6 16.52 -7.87 12.64
N TRP A 7 16.26 -7.11 11.56
CA TRP A 7 15.34 -5.98 11.57
C TRP A 7 13.91 -6.33 12.01
N LEU A 8 13.48 -7.59 11.86
CA LEU A 8 12.19 -8.04 12.36
C LEU A 8 12.13 -8.01 13.90
N LYS A 9 13.26 -8.25 14.58
CA LYS A 9 13.35 -8.27 16.05
C LYS A 9 13.37 -6.86 16.65
N THR A 10 13.85 -5.89 15.88
CA THR A 10 13.96 -4.48 16.30
C THR A 10 12.92 -3.58 15.63
N GLY A 11 11.94 -4.17 14.93
CA GLY A 11 10.95 -3.45 14.15
C GLY A 11 10.02 -2.59 15.01
N ARG A 12 9.92 -1.32 14.66
CA ARG A 12 9.01 -0.32 15.24
C ARG A 12 8.25 0.34 14.11
N VAL A 13 7.04 -0.16 13.90
CA VAL A 13 6.24 0.07 12.69
C VAL A 13 5.32 1.27 12.87
N HIS A 14 5.37 2.19 11.91
CA HIS A 14 4.33 3.20 11.72
C HIS A 14 3.36 2.76 10.63
N LEU A 15 2.08 3.01 10.84
CA LEU A 15 1.03 2.69 9.89
C LEU A 15 0.53 3.96 9.21
N ILE A 16 0.48 3.93 7.89
CA ILE A 16 -0.19 4.91 7.04
C ILE A 16 -1.27 4.13 6.29
N ASP A 17 -2.51 4.19 6.75
CA ASP A 17 -3.62 3.42 6.20
C ASP A 17 -4.73 4.37 5.71
N GLY A 18 -5.45 4.02 4.64
CA GLY A 18 -6.38 4.98 4.04
C GLY A 18 -7.43 4.37 3.12
N TYR A 19 -8.68 4.32 3.59
CA TYR A 19 -9.80 3.72 2.87
C TYR A 19 -10.62 4.73 2.03
N CYS A 20 -10.04 5.88 1.66
CA CYS A 20 -10.32 6.81 0.53
C CYS A 20 -10.04 8.28 0.94
N PRO A 21 -10.22 9.27 0.05
CA PRO A 21 -9.20 10.16 -0.54
C PRO A 21 -7.94 10.50 0.31
N PRO A 22 -6.87 11.02 -0.33
CA PRO A 22 -5.41 10.78 -0.15
C PRO A 22 -4.90 10.44 1.27
N LEU A 23 -5.45 9.36 1.85
CA LEU A 23 -5.20 8.74 3.17
C LEU A 23 -6.05 9.28 4.34
N TYR A 24 -7.38 9.28 4.13
CA TYR A 24 -8.50 9.46 5.07
C TYR A 24 -8.27 10.05 6.48
N PRO A 25 -8.82 11.24 6.79
CA PRO A 25 -9.53 12.17 5.88
C PRO A 25 -8.58 12.66 4.76
N LYS A 26 -9.06 13.46 3.80
CA LYS A 26 -8.17 14.07 2.80
C LYS A 26 -7.09 14.87 3.52
N ILE A 27 -5.84 14.41 3.41
CA ILE A 27 -4.65 15.10 3.93
C ILE A 27 -3.77 15.58 2.77
N ASP A 28 -3.06 16.67 3.00
CA ASP A 28 -1.96 17.09 2.14
C ASP A 28 -0.75 16.20 2.44
N PHE A 29 -0.77 15.00 1.86
CA PHE A 29 0.27 14.02 2.09
C PHE A 29 1.64 14.53 1.63
N ASP A 30 2.60 14.50 2.55
CA ASP A 30 4.00 14.89 2.37
C ASP A 30 4.90 13.78 2.92
N ALA A 31 5.64 13.11 2.03
CA ALA A 31 6.50 11.99 2.38
C ALA A 31 7.67 12.42 3.29
N ASP A 32 8.25 13.60 3.06
CA ASP A 32 9.35 14.13 3.87
C ASP A 32 8.86 14.37 5.30
N ARG A 33 7.68 14.97 5.45
CA ARG A 33 7.06 15.15 6.77
C ARG A 33 6.81 13.82 7.47
N MET A 34 6.34 12.80 6.75
CA MET A 34 6.13 11.47 7.31
C MET A 34 7.43 10.83 7.79
N VAL A 35 8.53 10.94 7.04
CA VAL A 35 9.84 10.47 7.49
C VAL A 35 10.32 11.17 8.75
N GLN A 36 10.12 12.49 8.86
CA GLN A 36 10.47 13.20 10.10
C GLN A 36 9.68 12.67 11.29
N ILE A 37 8.36 12.47 11.14
CA ILE A 37 7.52 11.90 12.20
C ILE A 37 8.04 10.52 12.61
N ILE A 38 8.32 9.64 11.64
CA ILE A 38 8.84 8.28 11.92
C ILE A 38 10.15 8.36 12.71
N LYS A 39 11.05 9.28 12.35
CA LYS A 39 12.34 9.45 13.04
C LYS A 39 12.16 10.01 14.45
N GLU A 40 11.34 11.04 14.62
CA GLU A 40 11.04 11.69 15.91
C GLU A 40 10.42 10.72 16.92
N THR A 41 9.57 9.80 16.46
CA THR A 41 8.94 8.77 17.29
C THR A 41 9.77 7.49 17.41
N GLY A 42 10.96 7.45 16.78
CA GLY A 42 11.89 6.32 16.84
C GLY A 42 11.51 5.10 15.99
N GLY A 43 10.56 5.24 15.05
CA GLY A 43 10.21 4.20 14.09
C GLY A 43 11.34 3.87 13.10
N ASN A 44 11.33 2.65 12.57
CA ASN A 44 12.29 2.18 11.56
C ASN A 44 11.64 1.38 10.42
N ILE A 45 10.32 1.24 10.47
CA ILE A 45 9.50 0.61 9.43
C ILE A 45 8.25 1.48 9.25
N VAL A 46 7.85 1.67 8.01
CA VAL A 46 6.54 2.22 7.66
C VAL A 46 5.78 1.20 6.83
N ARG A 47 4.57 0.83 7.28
CA ARG A 47 3.61 0.10 6.46
C ARG A 47 2.63 1.10 5.90
N MET A 48 2.60 1.20 4.58
CA MET A 48 1.69 2.07 3.85
C MET A 48 0.73 1.22 3.05
N GLN A 49 -0.54 1.60 2.96
CA GLN A 49 -1.49 1.02 2.02
C GLN A 49 -1.42 1.76 0.68
N PRO A 50 -0.73 1.24 -0.36
CA PRO A 50 -0.76 1.82 -1.70
C PRO A 50 -2.03 1.49 -2.50
N ILE A 51 -2.84 0.53 -2.04
CA ILE A 51 -4.10 0.12 -2.69
C ILE A 51 -5.21 0.01 -1.64
N GLY A 52 -6.25 0.82 -1.80
CA GLY A 52 -7.54 0.69 -1.11
C GLY A 52 -8.65 0.47 -2.15
N TYR A 53 -9.62 1.40 -2.21
CA TYR A 53 -10.56 1.49 -3.35
C TYR A 53 -9.89 1.97 -4.64
N TYR A 54 -8.79 2.70 -4.51
CA TYR A 54 -7.97 3.18 -5.61
C TYR A 54 -6.50 2.86 -5.32
N ALA A 55 -5.69 2.82 -6.38
CA ALA A 55 -4.25 2.83 -6.28
C ALA A 55 -3.76 4.26 -6.03
N TYR A 56 -2.81 4.40 -5.09
CA TYR A 56 -2.08 5.63 -4.78
C TYR A 56 -0.71 5.69 -5.45
N TYR A 57 -0.55 4.91 -6.52
CA TYR A 57 0.63 4.83 -7.37
C TYR A 57 0.21 4.57 -8.82
N LEU A 58 1.10 4.82 -9.77
CA LEU A 58 0.78 4.67 -11.18
C LEU A 58 0.76 3.18 -11.58
N THR A 59 -0.39 2.70 -12.05
CA THR A 59 -0.56 1.31 -12.50
C THR A 59 -1.63 1.19 -13.59
N LYS A 60 -1.48 0.18 -14.45
CA LYS A 60 -2.48 -0.21 -15.45
C LYS A 60 -3.43 -1.31 -14.95
N HIS A 61 -3.17 -1.87 -13.78
CA HIS A 61 -3.88 -3.04 -13.24
C HIS A 61 -4.99 -2.69 -12.25
N PHE A 62 -5.10 -1.41 -11.88
CA PHE A 62 -6.03 -0.97 -10.86
C PHE A 62 -6.43 0.49 -11.09
N PRO A 63 -7.67 0.91 -10.77
CA PRO A 63 -8.08 2.30 -10.86
C PRO A 63 -7.19 3.19 -10.00
N VAL A 64 -6.52 4.15 -10.63
CA VAL A 64 -5.69 5.15 -9.94
C VAL A 64 -6.59 6.23 -9.35
N HIS A 65 -6.29 6.70 -8.14
CA HIS A 65 -7.13 7.70 -7.48
C HIS A 65 -7.11 9.03 -8.26
N PRO A 66 -8.26 9.63 -8.60
CA PRO A 66 -8.33 10.81 -9.46
C PRO A 66 -7.60 12.04 -8.88
N ASP A 67 -7.64 12.22 -7.55
CA ASP A 67 -6.99 13.35 -6.87
C ASP A 67 -5.45 13.26 -6.79
N LEU A 68 -4.80 12.20 -7.27
CA LEU A 68 -3.33 12.11 -7.19
C LEU A 68 -2.62 13.12 -8.08
N GLY A 69 -3.28 13.62 -9.14
CA GLY A 69 -2.65 14.53 -10.11
C GLY A 69 -1.37 13.96 -10.73
N GLY A 70 -1.28 12.63 -10.89
CA GLY A 70 -0.11 11.93 -11.43
C GLY A 70 0.97 11.56 -10.40
N ARG A 71 0.77 11.86 -9.12
CA ARG A 71 1.68 11.47 -8.04
C ARG A 71 1.70 9.95 -7.81
N ASP A 72 2.85 9.48 -7.33
CA ASP A 72 3.06 8.12 -6.86
C ASP A 72 3.51 8.16 -5.39
N LEU A 73 2.54 8.06 -4.48
CA LEU A 73 2.79 8.24 -3.05
C LEU A 73 3.67 7.12 -2.48
N LEU A 74 3.60 5.92 -3.08
CA LEU A 74 4.45 4.80 -2.69
C LEU A 74 5.91 5.08 -3.07
N GLN A 75 6.15 5.55 -4.30
CA GLN A 75 7.49 5.90 -4.76
C GLN A 75 8.07 7.08 -3.99
N GLU A 76 7.26 8.08 -3.67
CA GLU A 76 7.66 9.20 -2.81
C GLU A 76 8.16 8.68 -1.45
N MET A 77 7.39 7.82 -0.77
CA MET A 77 7.81 7.19 0.49
C MET A 77 9.08 6.37 0.36
N ILE A 78 9.23 5.57 -0.71
CA ILE A 78 10.47 4.80 -0.95
C ILE A 78 11.67 5.74 -1.07
N ASN A 79 11.52 6.85 -1.79
CA ASN A 79 12.61 7.80 -2.03
C ASN A 79 13.09 8.46 -0.74
N VAL A 80 12.18 8.85 0.15
CA VAL A 80 12.54 9.52 1.42
C VAL A 80 12.97 8.54 2.51
N CYS A 81 12.41 7.32 2.56
CA CYS A 81 12.73 6.34 3.60
C CYS A 81 14.05 5.60 3.35
N LYS A 82 14.38 5.31 2.09
CA LYS A 82 15.54 4.47 1.74
C LYS A 82 16.89 5.05 2.22
N PRO A 83 17.18 6.37 2.07
CA PRO A 83 18.41 6.97 2.58
C PRO A 83 18.52 6.91 4.12
N GLU A 84 17.37 6.90 4.80
CA GLU A 84 17.27 6.88 6.27
C GLU A 84 17.29 5.47 6.87
N GLY A 85 17.43 4.43 6.04
CA GLY A 85 17.37 3.04 6.48
C GLY A 85 15.99 2.59 6.97
N ILE A 86 14.94 3.38 6.72
CA ILE A 86 13.56 3.06 7.07
C ILE A 86 13.00 2.09 6.02
N LYS A 87 12.44 0.96 6.47
CA LYS A 87 11.84 -0.03 5.57
C LYS A 87 10.41 0.35 5.21
N VAL A 88 10.08 0.33 3.92
CA VAL A 88 8.71 0.55 3.42
C VAL A 88 8.07 -0.80 3.14
N ILE A 89 6.93 -1.07 3.78
CA ILE A 89 6.14 -2.29 3.62
C ILE A 89 4.81 -1.92 2.94
N PRO A 90 4.66 -2.15 1.62
CA PRO A 90 3.39 -1.93 0.95
C PRO A 90 2.36 -2.96 1.41
N TYR A 91 1.24 -2.50 1.92
CA TYR A 91 0.09 -3.32 2.26
C TYR A 91 -0.90 -3.38 1.10
N ILE A 92 -1.02 -4.55 0.49
CA ILE A 92 -1.95 -4.80 -0.61
C ILE A 92 -3.01 -5.78 -0.11
N PRO A 93 -4.27 -5.34 0.06
CA PRO A 93 -5.33 -6.23 0.51
C PRO A 93 -5.81 -7.14 -0.63
N VAL A 94 -5.11 -8.26 -0.85
CA VAL A 94 -5.52 -9.27 -1.85
C VAL A 94 -6.70 -10.08 -1.30
N GLY A 95 -7.77 -10.22 -2.08
CA GLY A 95 -8.98 -10.99 -1.70
C GLY A 95 -10.04 -10.18 -0.93
N HIS A 96 -9.90 -8.85 -0.85
CA HIS A 96 -10.93 -8.00 -0.24
C HIS A 96 -12.08 -7.73 -1.24
N PRO A 97 -13.37 -7.80 -0.82
CA PRO A 97 -14.52 -7.58 -1.70
C PRO A 97 -14.63 -6.15 -2.28
N PHE A 98 -13.72 -5.24 -1.94
CA PHE A 98 -13.72 -3.84 -2.37
C PHE A 98 -12.68 -3.53 -3.44
N LEU A 99 -11.91 -4.53 -3.88
CA LEU A 99 -11.07 -4.33 -5.06
C LEU A 99 -12.02 -4.17 -6.27
N PRO A 100 -12.04 -3.00 -6.94
CA PRO A 100 -12.90 -2.65 -8.08
C PRO A 100 -12.54 -3.41 -9.36
N LEU A 101 -11.70 -4.45 -9.27
CA LEU A 101 -11.57 -5.39 -10.37
C LEU A 101 -12.85 -6.20 -10.40
N ASP A 102 -13.68 -5.91 -11.40
CA ASP A 102 -14.54 -6.93 -11.96
C ASP A 102 -13.63 -8.11 -12.30
N PHE A 103 -13.61 -9.11 -11.42
CA PHE A 103 -13.10 -10.44 -11.71
C PHE A 103 -13.93 -11.12 -12.82
N GLU A 104 -14.53 -10.36 -13.73
CA GLU A 104 -15.23 -10.82 -14.91
C GLU A 104 -14.27 -10.88 -16.11
N GLU A 105 -13.17 -10.12 -16.09
CA GLU A 105 -12.12 -10.20 -17.12
C GLU A 105 -11.15 -11.37 -16.88
N GLU A 106 -10.68 -11.99 -17.96
CA GLU A 106 -9.62 -13.01 -17.90
C GLU A 106 -8.23 -12.36 -17.72
N PRO A 107 -7.30 -13.00 -16.97
CA PRO A 107 -7.43 -14.31 -16.34
C PRO A 107 -8.09 -14.29 -14.95
N TYR A 108 -8.50 -13.12 -14.45
CA TYR A 108 -8.94 -12.95 -13.06
C TYR A 108 -10.22 -13.74 -12.73
N ASN A 109 -11.13 -13.86 -13.70
CA ASN A 109 -12.33 -14.69 -13.61
C ASN A 109 -12.02 -16.18 -13.39
N SER A 110 -10.96 -16.70 -14.02
CA SER A 110 -10.54 -18.09 -13.81
C SER A 110 -10.00 -18.35 -12.39
N TRP A 111 -9.59 -17.30 -11.67
CA TRP A 111 -9.02 -17.41 -10.31
C TRP A 111 -10.07 -17.29 -9.20
N ALA A 112 -11.29 -16.91 -9.53
CA ALA A 112 -12.37 -16.77 -8.56
C ALA A 112 -12.74 -18.12 -7.93
N ALA A 113 -13.01 -18.11 -6.62
CA ALA A 113 -13.55 -19.28 -5.94
C ALA A 113 -14.92 -19.65 -6.51
N ARG A 114 -15.12 -20.94 -6.81
CA ARG A 114 -16.37 -21.46 -7.37
C ARG A 114 -17.07 -22.41 -6.40
N ASN A 115 -18.39 -22.41 -6.40
CA ASN A 115 -19.20 -23.41 -5.72
C ASN A 115 -19.15 -24.76 -6.49
N ARG A 116 -19.88 -25.76 -5.99
CA ARG A 116 -19.93 -27.10 -6.61
C ARG A 116 -20.47 -27.07 -8.04
N ASP A 117 -21.34 -26.12 -8.35
CA ASP A 117 -22.01 -25.97 -9.64
C ASP A 117 -21.18 -25.12 -10.62
N GLY A 118 -19.99 -24.65 -10.21
CA GLY A 118 -19.08 -23.85 -11.02
C GLY A 118 -19.40 -22.35 -11.00
N GLU A 119 -20.40 -21.92 -10.23
CA GLU A 119 -20.78 -20.52 -10.08
C GLU A 119 -19.83 -19.81 -9.11
N ARG A 120 -19.66 -18.51 -9.28
CA ARG A 120 -18.80 -17.70 -8.41
C ARG A 120 -19.39 -17.61 -7.00
N LYS A 121 -18.53 -17.78 -5.99
CA LYS A 121 -18.89 -17.60 -4.57
C LYS A 121 -18.79 -16.14 -4.15
#